data_AF-A0A840PAL4-F1
#
_entry.id   AF-A0A840PAL4-F1
#
_cell.length_a   1.000
_cell.length_b   1.000
_cell.length_c   1.000
_cell.angle_alpha   90.00
_cell.angle_beta   90.00
_cell.angle_gamma   90.00
#
_symmetry.space_group_name_H-M   'P 1'
#
loop_
_entity.id
_entity.type
_entity.pdbx_description
1 polymer ?
#
loop_
_entity_poly.entity_id
_entity_poly.type
_entity_poly.pdbx_seq_one_letter_code
_entity_poly.pdbx_strand_id
1 'polypeptide(L)'
;MQARTFTVTISGREREDGEAPYTYVVTAADYEEAIGKVKKIHQAEYEDELADLQLEEIFEGMPWEHCGYAWNDVRDSPIST
;
A
#
# COMPACT_ATOMS: atom_id res chain seq x y z
N MET A 1 17.71 -7.66 8.66
CA MET A 1 16.36 -7.91 9.22
C MET A 1 15.63 -8.83 8.25
N GLN A 2 14.79 -9.76 8.73
CA GLN A 2 14.05 -10.66 7.84
C GLN A 2 12.82 -9.94 7.28
N ALA A 3 12.59 -10.00 5.98
CA ALA A 3 11.41 -9.41 5.35
C ALA A 3 10.14 -10.16 5.78
N ARG A 4 9.07 -9.41 6.05
CA ARG A 4 7.74 -9.89 6.45
C ARG A 4 6.69 -9.35 5.50
N THR A 5 5.52 -9.99 5.51
CA THR A 5 4.38 -9.54 4.70
C THR A 5 3.56 -8.52 5.49
N PHE A 6 3.22 -7.42 4.84
CA PHE A 6 2.33 -6.40 5.38
C PHE A 6 1.22 -6.12 4.37
N THR A 7 0.04 -5.82 4.90
CA THR A 7 -1.08 -5.25 4.15
C THR A 7 -1.19 -3.78 4.55
N VAL A 8 -1.22 -2.90 3.57
CA VAL A 8 -1.26 -1.45 3.75
C VAL A 8 -2.36 -0.89 2.88
N THR A 9 -3.27 -0.13 3.47
CA THR A 9 -4.31 0.61 2.75
C THR A 9 -3.96 2.09 2.81
N ILE A 10 -3.90 2.71 1.64
CA ILE A 10 -3.64 4.15 1.50
C ILE A 10 -4.73 4.79 0.66
N SER A 11 -4.96 6.07 0.90
CA SER A 11 -5.81 6.89 0.07
C SER A 11 -5.06 8.11 -0.46
N GLY A 12 -5.26 8.44 -1.73
CA GLY A 12 -4.79 9.65 -2.39
C GLY A 12 -5.94 10.47 -2.95
N ARG A 13 -5.75 11.05 -4.14
CA ARG A 13 -6.74 11.93 -4.78
C ARG A 13 -7.98 11.21 -5.27
N GLU A 14 -7.96 9.88 -5.37
CA GLU A 14 -9.14 9.09 -5.75
C GLU A 14 -10.33 9.35 -4.81
N ARG A 15 -10.08 9.81 -3.57
CA ARG A 15 -11.12 10.26 -2.64
C ARG A 15 -11.91 11.46 -3.12
N GLU A 16 -11.29 12.37 -3.86
CA GLU A 16 -11.95 13.56 -4.41
C GLU A 16 -12.99 13.17 -5.46
N ASP A 17 -12.74 12.05 -6.16
CA ASP A 17 -13.65 11.43 -7.14
C ASP A 17 -14.65 10.44 -6.49
N GLY A 18 -14.56 10.24 -5.18
CA GLY A 18 -15.43 9.33 -4.42
C GLY A 18 -15.06 7.85 -4.57
N GLU A 19 -13.86 7.54 -5.05
CA GLU A 19 -13.36 6.17 -5.14
C GLU A 19 -12.86 5.65 -3.78
N ALA A 20 -12.76 4.32 -3.68
CA ALA A 20 -12.30 3.65 -2.49
C ALA A 20 -10.76 3.68 -2.38
N PRO A 21 -10.20 3.68 -1.16
CA PRO A 21 -8.76 3.56 -0.93
C PRO A 21 -8.16 2.29 -1.54
N TYR A 22 -6.89 2.36 -1.91
CA TYR A 22 -6.14 1.24 -2.47
C TYR A 22 -5.43 0.43 -1.39
N THR A 23 -5.60 -0.90 -1.45
CA THR A 23 -4.94 -1.84 -0.54
C THR A 23 -3.82 -2.61 -1.26
N TYR A 24 -2.66 -2.67 -0.63
CA TYR A 24 -1.44 -3.29 -1.16
C TYR A 24 -0.89 -4.33 -0.19
N VAL A 25 -0.38 -5.44 -0.73
CA VAL A 25 0.36 -6.45 0.01
C VAL A 25 1.83 -6.37 -0.38
N VAL A 26 2.70 -6.11 0.60
CA VAL A 26 4.14 -5.87 0.40
C VAL A 26 5.02 -6.70 1.31
N THR A 27 6.25 -6.95 0.86
CA THR A 27 7.36 -7.39 1.70
C THR A 27 8.17 -6.18 2.20
N ALA A 28 8.43 -6.12 3.50
CA ALA A 28 9.23 -5.08 4.15
C ALA A 28 9.87 -5.60 5.47
N ALA A 29 10.87 -4.92 6.03
CA ALA A 29 11.47 -5.28 7.31
C ALA A 29 10.59 -4.87 8.51
N ASP A 30 9.85 -3.76 8.36
CA ASP A 30 8.99 -3.17 9.38
C ASP A 30 7.87 -2.32 8.76
N TYR A 31 7.02 -1.76 9.62
CA TYR A 31 5.88 -0.93 9.23
C TYR A 31 6.29 0.34 8.47
N GLU A 32 7.39 0.99 8.84
CA GLU A 32 7.82 2.24 8.20
C GLU A 32 8.28 1.97 6.77
N GLU A 33 9.06 0.91 6.56
CA GLU A 33 9.46 0.48 5.22
C GLU A 33 8.23 0.05 4.39
N ALA A 34 7.25 -0.64 4.98
CA ALA A 34 6.03 -1.04 4.28
C ALA A 34 5.22 0.17 3.79
N ILE A 35 5.03 1.18 4.64
CA ILE A 35 4.33 2.43 4.30
C ILE A 35 5.08 3.18 3.20
N GLY A 36 6.40 3.34 3.35
CA GLY A 36 7.23 4.03 2.38
C GLY A 36 7.20 3.36 1.00
N LYS A 37 7.26 2.02 0.97
CA LYS A 37 7.15 1.24 -0.27
C LYS A 37 5.81 1.43 -0.95
N VAL A 38 4.70 1.33 -0.20
CA VAL A 38 3.35 1.46 -0.75
C VAL A 38 3.08 2.88 -1.26
N LYS A 39 3.49 3.91 -0.53
CA LYS A 39 3.37 5.30 -1.00
C LYS A 39 4.13 5.54 -2.31
N LYS A 40 5.35 5.00 -2.46
CA LYS A 40 6.12 5.12 -3.70
C LYS A 40 5.47 4.39 -4.87
N ILE A 41 4.94 3.19 -4.65
CA ILE A 41 4.23 2.42 -5.68
C ILE A 41 3.01 3.20 -6.16
N HIS A 42 2.18 3.65 -5.22
CA HIS A 42 0.96 4.36 -5.57
C HIS A 42 1.22 5.71 -6.23
N GLN A 43 2.20 6.49 -5.76
CA GLN A 43 2.65 7.70 -6.47
C GLN A 43 3.08 7.39 -7.91
N ALA A 44 3.81 6.30 -8.14
CA ALA A 44 4.29 5.95 -9.47
C ALA A 44 3.16 5.48 -10.41
N GLU A 45 2.11 4.86 -9.86
CA GLU A 45 0.95 4.36 -10.62
C GLU A 45 -0.08 5.45 -10.92
N TYR A 46 -0.33 6.36 -9.98
CA TYR A 46 -1.44 7.33 -10.04
C TYR A 46 -0.97 8.79 -10.10
N GLU A 47 0.34 9.05 -10.23
CA GLU A 47 0.95 10.38 -10.30
C GLU A 47 0.61 11.31 -9.11
N ASP A 48 0.21 10.74 -7.98
CA ASP A 48 -0.14 11.48 -6.78
C ASP A 48 1.09 12.08 -6.07
N GLU A 49 0.89 13.22 -5.42
CA GLU A 49 1.92 13.80 -4.56
C GLU A 49 2.00 13.01 -3.26
N LEU A 50 3.21 12.63 -2.81
CA LEU A 50 3.41 11.90 -1.54
C LEU A 50 2.76 12.60 -0.32
N ALA A 51 2.63 13.93 -0.39
CA ALA A 51 2.01 14.77 0.63
C ALA A 51 0.48 14.55 0.72
N ASP A 52 -0.15 14.14 -0.38
CA ASP A 52 -1.60 13.91 -0.45
C ASP A 52 -1.96 12.47 -0.03
N LEU A 53 -0.98 11.55 -0.02
CA LEU A 53 -1.18 10.15 0.38
C LEU A 53 -1.33 9.99 1.90
N GLN A 54 -2.49 9.48 2.31
CA GLN A 54 -2.83 9.18 3.69
C GLN A 54 -2.81 7.67 3.95
N LEU A 55 -2.32 7.28 5.11
CA LEU A 55 -2.36 5.90 5.57
C LEU A 55 -3.71 5.66 6.26
N GLU A 56 -4.44 4.66 5.80
CA GLU A 56 -5.77 4.32 6.34
C GLU A 56 -5.68 3.13 7.29
N GLU A 57 -5.00 2.07 6.87
CA GLU A 57 -4.83 0.85 7.66
C GLU A 57 -3.48 0.21 7.38
N ILE A 58 -2.91 -0.44 8.39
CA ILE A 58 -1.74 -1.28 8.23
C ILE A 58 -1.72 -2.42 9.24
N PHE A 59 -1.39 -3.63 8.77
CA PHE A 59 -1.16 -4.79 9.63
C PHE A 59 -0.16 -5.77 9.01
N GLU A 60 0.51 -6.56 9.85
CA GLU A 60 1.37 -7.66 9.43
C GLU A 60 0.50 -8.87 8.99
N GLY A 61 0.74 -9.39 7.79
CA GLY A 61 0.01 -10.52 7.21
C GLY A 61 -0.74 -10.18 5.92
N MET A 62 -1.48 -11.19 5.41
CA MET A 62 -2.36 -11.07 4.24
C MET A 62 -3.75 -10.58 4.66
N PRO A 63 -4.48 -9.87 3.78
CA PRO A 63 -5.90 -9.61 4.01
C PRO A 63 -6.68 -10.93 4.06
N TRP A 64 -7.80 -10.93 4.78
CA TRP A 64 -8.70 -12.08 4.82
C TRP A 64 -9.26 -12.43 3.44
N GLU A 65 -9.48 -13.72 3.16
CA GLU A 65 -9.99 -14.20 1.86
C GLU A 65 -11.32 -13.57 1.44
N HIS A 66 -12.10 -13.08 2.40
CA HIS A 66 -13.40 -12.42 2.19
C HIS A 66 -13.46 -11.02 2.81
N CYS A 67 -12.35 -10.28 2.80
CA CYS A 67 -12.24 -8.93 3.38
C CYS A 67 -13.17 -7.88 2.74
N GLY A 68 -13.81 -8.18 1.61
CA GLY A 68 -14.82 -7.32 0.99
C GLY A 68 -14.25 -6.17 0.16
N TYR A 69 -12.93 -6.11 -0.03
CA TYR A 69 -12.24 -5.16 -0.89
C TYR A 69 -11.22 -5.86 -1.80
N ALA A 70 -10.85 -5.20 -2.90
CA ALA A 70 -9.76 -5.64 -3.77
C ALA A 70 -8.40 -5.21 -3.20
N TRP A 71 -7.35 -5.97 -3.51
CA TRP A 71 -5.99 -5.65 -3.08
C TRP A 71 -4.96 -6.04 -4.15
N ASN A 72 -3.82 -5.33 -4.14
CA ASN A 72 -2.73 -5.50 -5.09
C ASN A 72 -1.57 -6.26 -4.44
N ASP A 73 -1.20 -7.43 -4.97
CA ASP A 73 0.00 -8.14 -4.55
C ASP A 73 1.24 -7.59 -5.24
N VAL A 74 2.09 -6.89 -4.48
CA VAL A 74 3.31 -6.27 -5.01
C VAL A 74 4.55 -6.71 -4.22
N ARG A 75 4.48 -7.90 -3.61
CA ARG A 75 5.59 -8.50 -2.85
C ARG A 75 6.84 -8.75 -3.69
N ASP A 76 6.65 -9.06 -4.98
CA ASP A 76 7.72 -9.30 -5.96
C ASP A 76 8.06 -8.09 -6.83
N SER A 77 7.36 -6.96 -6.66
CA SER A 77 7.64 -5.76 -7.46
C SER A 77 9.02 -5.20 -7.10
N PRO A 78 9.93 -5.03 -8.07
CA PRO A 78 11.20 -4.36 -7.83
C PRO A 78 10.89 -2.90 -7.49
N ILE A 79 11.19 -2.49 -6.26
CA ILE A 79 11.21 -1.07 -5.93
C ILE A 79 12.41 -0.51 -6.69
N SER A 80 12.20 0.27 -7.75
CA SER A 80 13.29 1.04 -8.34
C SER A 80 13.81 2.01 -7.28
N THR A 81 15.00 1.70 -6.77
CA THR A 81 15.75 2.49 -5.79
C THR A 81 16.07 3.88 -6.32
#